data_AF-A0A352F0L9-F1
#
_entry.id   AF-A0A352F0L9-F1
#
_cell.length_a   1.000
_cell.length_b   1.000
_cell.length_c   1.000
_cell.angle_alpha   90.00
_cell.angle_beta   90.00
_cell.angle_gamma   90.00
#
_symmetry.space_group_name_H-M   'P 1'
#
loop_
_entity.id
_entity.type
_entity.pdbx_description
1 polymer ?
#
loop_
_entity_poly.entity_id
_entity_poly.type
_entity_poly.pdbx_seq_one_letter_code
_entity_poly.pdbx_strand_id
1 'polypeptide(L)'
;MRLLSPQGIFKLIVGVVLIATISILAKYSKDHSPNRGDAKLKEIESMYSQLPIYPDFQEVAHNFSSKDVSVMTGKSYMSSAKYADIRSFYSDRLSASGWQLTNERNMKDWWRDFGGRQLTFRKGQYSIVIEYRGDKKPNPDWNYVIDFEWHDT
;
A
#
# COMPACT_ATOMS: atom_id res chain seq x y z
N MET A 1 -4.62 -61.18 -9.01
CA MET A 1 -4.93 -59.76 -8.77
C MET A 1 -5.65 -59.68 -7.43
N ARG A 2 -4.99 -59.22 -6.34
CA ARG A 2 -5.63 -59.14 -5.02
C ARG A 2 -6.31 -57.77 -4.90
N LEU A 3 -7.64 -57.76 -4.91
CA LEU A 3 -8.42 -56.55 -4.63
C LEU A 3 -8.20 -56.13 -3.16
N LEU A 4 -8.00 -54.83 -2.94
CA LEU A 4 -7.90 -54.27 -1.60
C LEU A 4 -9.18 -54.56 -0.82
N SER A 5 -9.03 -54.91 0.46
CA SER A 5 -10.19 -55.03 1.35
C SER A 5 -10.89 -53.66 1.47
N PRO A 6 -12.20 -53.61 1.77
CA PRO A 6 -12.91 -52.35 2.00
C PRO A 6 -12.22 -51.43 3.01
N GLN A 7 -11.59 -52.01 4.04
CA GLN A 7 -10.77 -51.28 5.02
C GLN A 7 -9.49 -50.70 4.40
N GLY A 8 -8.85 -51.41 3.48
CA GLY A 8 -7.68 -50.93 2.74
C GLY A 8 -8.02 -49.76 1.81
N ILE A 9 -9.16 -49.83 1.12
CA ILE A 9 -9.67 -48.76 0.26
C ILE A 9 -9.98 -47.50 1.09
N PHE A 10 -10.66 -47.66 2.22
CA PHE A 10 -10.98 -46.53 3.12
C PHE A 10 -9.74 -45.81 3.62
N LYS A 11 -8.71 -46.54 4.08
CA LYS A 11 -7.43 -45.95 4.52
C LYS A 11 -6.73 -45.18 3.41
N LEU A 12 -6.77 -45.70 2.18
CA LEU A 12 -6.18 -45.02 1.02
C LEU A 12 -6.90 -43.71 0.71
N ILE A 13 -8.24 -43.71 0.73
CA ILE A 13 -9.04 -42.48 0.52
C ILE A 13 -8.72 -41.43 1.59
N VAL A 14 -8.72 -41.82 2.87
CA VAL A 14 -8.38 -40.91 3.98
C VAL A 14 -6.97 -40.32 3.81
N GLY A 15 -6.00 -41.16 3.45
CA GLY A 15 -4.63 -40.70 3.19
C GLY A 15 -4.54 -39.68 2.06
N VAL A 16 -5.24 -39.91 0.94
CA VAL A 16 -5.27 -38.98 -0.20
C VAL A 16 -5.93 -37.65 0.19
N VAL A 17 -7.06 -37.69 0.91
CA VAL A 17 -7.76 -36.47 1.36
C VAL A 17 -6.89 -35.64 2.31
N LEU A 18 -6.18 -36.29 3.24
CA LEU A 18 -5.26 -35.60 4.16
C LEU A 18 -4.12 -34.92 3.40
N ILE A 19 -3.48 -35.61 2.47
CA ILE A 19 -2.39 -35.04 1.66
C ILE A 19 -2.89 -33.86 0.83
N ALA A 20 -4.06 -33.97 0.20
CA ALA A 20 -4.66 -32.88 -0.57
C ALA A 20 -4.96 -31.67 0.33
N THR A 21 -5.53 -31.89 1.51
CA THR A 21 -5.85 -30.81 2.47
C THR A 21 -4.60 -30.10 2.96
N ILE A 22 -3.56 -30.85 3.35
CA ILE A 22 -2.26 -30.27 3.76
C ILE A 22 -1.62 -29.49 2.62
N SER A 23 -1.69 -30.01 1.39
CA SER A 23 -1.12 -29.32 0.22
C SER A 23 -1.84 -28.00 -0.08
N ILE A 24 -3.18 -27.98 0.02
CA ILE A 24 -3.99 -26.77 -0.13
C ILE A 24 -3.65 -25.77 0.98
N LEU A 25 -3.61 -26.21 2.24
CA LEU A 25 -3.26 -25.35 3.37
C LEU A 25 -1.83 -24.81 3.25
N ALA A 26 -0.85 -25.62 2.86
CA ALA A 26 0.52 -25.18 2.68
C ALA A 26 0.64 -24.15 1.55
N LYS A 27 -0.06 -24.36 0.42
CA LYS A 27 -0.12 -23.38 -0.67
C LYS A 27 -0.79 -22.09 -0.19
N TYR A 28 -1.94 -22.20 0.48
CA TYR A 28 -2.65 -21.06 1.04
C TYR A 28 -1.77 -20.28 2.03
N SER A 29 -1.12 -20.95 2.97
CA SER A 29 -0.21 -20.36 3.95
C SER A 29 1.04 -19.75 3.32
N LYS A 30 1.54 -20.29 2.20
CA LYS A 30 2.66 -19.71 1.45
C LYS A 30 2.24 -18.46 0.69
N ASP A 31 1.10 -18.52 0.01
CA ASP A 31 0.56 -17.40 -0.77
C ASP A 31 0.15 -16.25 0.16
N HIS A 32 -0.36 -16.56 1.36
CA HIS A 32 -0.75 -15.60 2.40
C HIS A 32 0.29 -15.50 3.53
N SER A 33 1.53 -15.92 3.28
CA SER A 33 2.58 -15.83 4.31
C SER A 33 2.88 -14.36 4.56
N PRO A 34 2.79 -13.88 5.82
CA PRO A 34 3.02 -12.47 6.16
C PRO A 34 4.38 -11.95 5.69
N ASN A 35 5.36 -12.83 5.45
CA ASN A 35 6.73 -12.46 5.15
C ASN A 35 7.01 -12.17 3.66
N ARG A 36 6.11 -12.48 2.72
CA ARG A 36 6.37 -12.25 1.29
C ARG A 36 6.50 -10.75 0.97
N GLY A 37 5.81 -9.91 1.74
CA GLY A 37 5.88 -8.46 1.67
C GLY A 37 7.03 -7.82 2.47
N ASP A 38 7.68 -8.54 3.39
CA ASP A 38 8.64 -7.93 4.34
C ASP A 38 9.87 -7.32 3.64
N ALA A 39 10.40 -7.99 2.62
CA ALA A 39 11.55 -7.48 1.88
C ALA A 39 11.19 -6.19 1.13
N LYS A 40 10.03 -6.16 0.48
CA LYS A 40 9.52 -4.97 -0.22
C LYS A 40 9.07 -3.87 0.73
N LEU A 41 8.53 -4.22 1.89
CA LEU A 41 8.18 -3.26 2.93
C LEU A 41 9.43 -2.55 3.44
N LYS A 42 10.49 -3.29 3.79
CA LYS A 42 11.78 -2.71 4.21
C LYS A 42 12.39 -1.82 3.14
N GLU A 43 12.30 -2.23 1.88
CA GLU A 43 12.76 -1.43 0.74
C GLU A 43 11.98 -0.11 0.65
N ILE A 44 10.65 -0.16 0.71
CA ILE A 44 9.79 1.02 0.64
C ILE A 44 10.00 1.92 1.87
N GLU A 45 10.14 1.37 3.07
CA GLU A 45 10.45 2.15 4.28
C GLU A 45 11.79 2.87 4.14
N SER A 46 12.80 2.20 3.58
CA SER A 46 14.09 2.81 3.29
C SER A 46 13.96 3.96 2.29
N MET A 47 13.18 3.78 1.21
CA MET A 47 12.93 4.84 0.24
C MET A 47 12.11 6.00 0.83
N TYR A 48 11.12 5.69 1.67
CA TYR A 48 10.30 6.69 2.36
C TYR A 48 11.16 7.57 3.27
N SER A 49 12.13 6.99 3.99
CA SER A 49 13.04 7.74 4.86
C SER A 49 13.89 8.78 4.13
N GLN A 50 14.04 8.63 2.81
CA GLN A 50 14.76 9.56 1.94
C GLN A 50 13.83 10.59 1.28
N LEU A 51 12.51 10.46 1.47
CA LEU A 51 11.54 11.39 0.90
C LEU A 51 11.72 12.78 1.54
N PRO A 52 11.78 13.85 0.74
CA PRO A 52 11.79 15.20 1.28
C PRO A 52 10.47 15.48 2.01
N ILE A 53 10.53 15.75 3.31
CA ILE A 53 9.36 16.11 4.11
C ILE A 53 9.20 17.64 4.09
N TYR A 54 7.97 18.10 3.87
CA TYR A 54 7.67 19.53 3.91
C TYR A 54 7.91 20.08 5.33
N PRO A 55 8.59 21.23 5.52
CA PRO A 55 9.01 21.68 6.86
C PRO A 55 7.90 21.83 7.90
N ASP A 56 6.69 22.22 7.48
CA ASP A 56 5.55 22.43 8.38
C ASP A 56 4.73 21.15 8.63
N PHE A 57 5.21 19.99 8.21
CA PHE A 57 4.51 18.73 8.44
C PHE A 57 4.78 18.20 9.84
N GLN A 58 3.70 18.00 10.59
CA GLN A 58 3.71 17.31 11.88
C GLN A 58 3.08 15.94 11.70
N GLU A 59 3.87 14.88 11.87
CA GLU A 59 3.38 13.51 11.76
C GLU A 59 2.39 13.21 12.90
N VAL A 60 1.22 12.66 12.53
CA VAL A 60 0.12 12.36 13.47
C VAL A 60 -0.31 10.90 13.42
N ALA A 61 -0.01 10.19 12.33
CA ALA A 61 -0.23 8.76 12.23
C ALA A 61 0.73 8.12 11.22
N HIS A 62 1.04 6.84 11.43
CA HIS A 62 1.80 5.99 10.51
C HIS A 62 1.03 4.69 10.29
N ASN A 63 0.78 4.36 9.03
CA ASN A 63 0.06 3.16 8.61
C ASN A 63 0.93 2.39 7.61
N PHE A 64 0.80 1.06 7.64
CA PHE A 64 1.40 0.19 6.65
C PHE A 64 0.38 -0.85 6.21
N SER A 65 0.46 -1.26 4.95
CA SER A 65 -0.32 -2.37 4.42
C SER A 65 0.51 -3.18 3.43
N SER A 66 0.42 -4.50 3.55
CA SER A 66 1.08 -5.44 2.64
C SER A 66 0.04 -6.41 2.11
N LYS A 67 -0.11 -6.47 0.79
CA LYS A 67 -0.97 -7.40 0.06
C LYS A 67 -0.13 -8.09 -1.02
N ASP A 68 -0.62 -9.22 -1.54
CA ASP A 68 0.11 -10.09 -2.45
C ASP A 68 0.70 -9.39 -3.69
N VAL A 69 0.07 -8.32 -4.17
CA VAL A 69 0.44 -7.58 -5.39
C VAL A 69 0.84 -6.12 -5.14
N SER A 70 0.77 -5.67 -3.89
CA SER A 70 1.03 -4.27 -3.55
C SER A 70 1.50 -4.12 -2.11
N VAL A 71 2.52 -3.29 -1.90
CA VAL A 71 2.99 -2.91 -0.57
C VAL A 71 2.91 -1.39 -0.46
N MET A 72 2.44 -0.89 0.68
CA MET A 72 2.24 0.52 0.94
C MET A 72 2.70 0.87 2.36
N THR A 73 3.43 1.96 2.49
CA THR A 73 3.67 2.64 3.78
C THR A 73 3.21 4.09 3.64
N GLY A 74 2.51 4.60 4.65
CA GLY A 74 1.82 5.87 4.56
C GLY A 74 1.84 6.62 5.86
N LYS A 75 2.09 7.92 5.81
CA LYS A 75 2.02 8.78 7.01
C LYS A 75 1.02 9.89 6.81
N SER A 76 0.28 10.17 7.88
CA SER A 76 -0.64 11.29 7.96
C SER A 76 0.06 12.46 8.64
N TYR A 77 -0.22 13.67 8.16
CA TYR A 77 0.38 14.90 8.62
C TYR A 77 -0.67 15.97 8.90
N MET A 78 -0.36 16.79 9.90
CA MET A 78 -0.96 18.10 10.14
C MET A 78 -0.01 19.20 9.65
N SER A 79 -0.55 20.19 8.96
CA SER A 79 0.22 21.35 8.49
C SER A 79 -0.66 22.58 8.27
N SER A 80 -0.13 23.79 8.47
CA SER A 80 -0.80 25.03 8.07
C SER A 80 -0.59 25.40 6.60
N ALA A 81 0.25 24.63 5.88
CA ALA A 81 0.61 24.91 4.50
C ALA A 81 -0.58 24.78 3.54
N LYS A 82 -0.62 25.65 2.53
CA LYS A 82 -1.62 25.59 1.46
C LYS A 82 -1.25 24.49 0.47
N TYR A 83 -2.27 23.89 -0.15
CA TYR A 83 -2.07 22.85 -1.15
C TYR A 83 -1.12 23.28 -2.28
N ALA A 84 -1.20 24.54 -2.73
CA ALA A 84 -0.34 25.05 -3.80
C ALA A 84 1.16 25.04 -3.43
N ASP A 85 1.48 25.28 -2.16
CA ASP A 85 2.85 25.27 -1.65
C ASP A 85 3.38 23.83 -1.59
N ILE A 86 2.54 22.91 -1.07
CA ILE A 86 2.84 21.46 -1.03
C ILE A 86 3.02 20.90 -2.43
N ARG A 87 2.11 21.22 -3.36
CA ARG A 87 2.20 20.81 -4.76
C ARG A 87 3.52 21.24 -5.40
N SER A 88 3.88 22.52 -5.24
CA SER A 88 5.10 23.07 -5.82
C SER A 88 6.34 22.42 -5.22
N PHE A 89 6.40 22.32 -3.88
CA PHE A 89 7.50 21.67 -3.18
C PHE A 89 7.76 20.24 -3.66
N TYR A 90 6.73 19.39 -3.71
CA TYR A 90 6.90 18.00 -4.14
C TYR A 90 7.16 17.88 -5.64
N SER A 91 6.54 18.73 -6.47
CA SER A 91 6.81 18.74 -7.91
C SER A 91 8.29 19.04 -8.18
N ASP A 92 8.86 20.04 -7.52
CA ASP A 92 10.25 20.44 -7.71
C ASP A 92 11.22 19.38 -7.18
N ARG A 93 11.02 18.91 -5.94
CA ARG A 93 11.94 17.99 -5.28
C ARG A 93 11.90 16.58 -5.88
N LEU A 94 10.71 16.07 -6.20
CA LEU A 94 10.56 14.72 -6.73
C LEU A 94 10.99 14.66 -8.20
N SER A 95 10.67 15.68 -9.01
CA SER A 95 11.12 15.73 -10.40
C SER A 95 12.65 15.79 -10.52
N ALA A 96 13.31 16.57 -9.66
CA ALA A 96 14.78 16.59 -9.57
C ALA A 96 15.39 15.20 -9.24
N SER A 97 14.60 14.32 -8.62
CA SER A 97 15.00 12.95 -8.25
C SER A 97 14.51 11.88 -9.24
N GLY A 98 14.02 12.30 -10.41
CA GLY A 98 13.57 11.44 -11.50
C GLY A 98 12.17 10.85 -11.33
N TRP A 99 11.37 11.38 -10.41
CA TRP A 99 9.95 11.04 -10.32
C TRP A 99 9.13 11.87 -11.30
N GLN A 100 8.10 11.27 -11.88
CA GLN A 100 7.23 11.96 -12.84
C GLN A 100 5.85 12.17 -12.22
N LEU A 101 5.33 13.39 -12.26
CA LEU A 101 3.94 13.66 -11.92
C LEU A 101 3.04 13.05 -13.02
N THR A 102 2.28 12.03 -12.66
CA THR A 102 1.43 11.27 -13.61
C THR A 102 -0.05 11.57 -13.46
N ASN A 103 -0.48 12.06 -12.30
CA ASN A 103 -1.88 12.39 -12.06
C ASN A 103 -1.98 13.53 -11.04
N GLU A 104 -2.91 14.45 -11.29
CA GLU A 104 -3.37 15.46 -10.35
C GLU A 104 -4.90 15.51 -10.47
N ARG A 105 -5.62 15.24 -9.38
CA ARG A 105 -7.08 15.16 -9.42
C ARG A 105 -7.75 15.79 -8.21
N ASN A 106 -8.96 16.26 -8.44
CA ASN A 106 -9.87 16.71 -7.38
C ASN A 106 -10.51 15.49 -6.73
N MET A 107 -10.45 15.40 -5.41
CA MET A 107 -11.11 14.33 -4.67
C MET A 107 -12.57 14.72 -4.41
N LYS A 108 -13.49 13.83 -4.78
CA LYS A 108 -14.90 13.95 -4.44
C LYS A 108 -15.26 12.82 -3.48
N ASP A 109 -16.02 13.16 -2.46
CA ASP A 109 -16.55 12.20 -1.50
C ASP A 109 -18.07 12.22 -1.60
N TRP A 110 -18.69 11.09 -1.96
CA TRP A 110 -20.13 11.00 -2.28
C TRP A 110 -20.63 12.11 -3.20
N TRP A 111 -19.91 12.36 -4.30
CA TRP A 111 -20.17 13.44 -5.28
C TRP A 111 -20.01 14.87 -4.74
N ARG A 112 -19.66 15.06 -3.47
CA ARG A 112 -19.42 16.38 -2.86
C ARG A 112 -17.94 16.73 -2.95
N ASP A 113 -17.67 17.99 -3.31
CA ASP A 113 -16.31 18.55 -3.36
C ASP A 113 -15.99 19.27 -2.05
N PHE A 114 -15.07 18.68 -1.28
CA PHE A 114 -14.56 19.24 -0.02
C PHE A 114 -13.28 20.07 -0.20
N GLY A 115 -12.85 20.29 -1.43
CA GLY A 115 -11.57 20.91 -1.75
C GLY A 115 -10.40 19.94 -1.74
N GLY A 116 -10.67 18.63 -1.63
CA GLY A 116 -9.63 17.61 -1.61
C GLY A 116 -8.90 17.52 -2.94
N ARG A 117 -7.62 17.18 -2.88
CA ARG A 117 -6.71 17.09 -4.02
C ARG A 117 -5.76 15.93 -3.83
N GLN A 118 -5.38 15.28 -4.91
CA GLN A 118 -4.41 14.19 -4.90
C GLN A 118 -3.38 14.42 -5.99
N LEU A 119 -2.11 14.19 -5.65
CA LEU A 119 -0.99 14.11 -6.57
C LEU A 119 -0.50 12.66 -6.62
N THR A 120 -0.10 12.19 -7.80
CA THR A 120 0.53 10.87 -7.95
C THR A 120 1.78 10.99 -8.79
N PHE A 121 2.91 10.65 -8.18
CA PHE A 121 4.22 10.57 -8.82
C PHE A 121 4.58 9.10 -9.07
N ARG A 122 5.27 8.82 -10.17
CA ARG A 122 5.74 7.46 -10.51
C ARG A 122 7.21 7.42 -10.85
N LYS A 123 7.85 6.30 -10.51
CA LYS A 123 9.22 5.94 -10.89
C LYS A 123 9.31 4.41 -10.99
N GLY A 124 9.22 3.88 -12.21
CA GLY A 124 9.17 2.43 -12.43
C GLY A 124 7.94 1.80 -11.75
N GLN A 125 8.16 0.80 -10.90
CA GLN A 125 7.12 0.09 -10.14
C GLN A 125 6.65 0.82 -8.87
N TYR A 126 7.22 1.99 -8.57
CA TYR A 126 6.91 2.74 -7.36
C TYR A 126 6.02 3.95 -7.65
N SER A 127 5.12 4.25 -6.72
CA SER A 127 4.35 5.50 -6.71
C SER A 127 4.41 6.20 -5.36
N ILE A 128 4.39 7.53 -5.42
CA ILE A 128 4.14 8.39 -4.26
C ILE A 128 2.79 9.06 -4.48
N VAL A 129 1.87 8.88 -3.54
CA VAL A 129 0.55 9.50 -3.54
C VAL A 129 0.53 10.53 -2.42
N ILE A 130 0.20 11.77 -2.77
CA ILE A 130 0.07 12.87 -1.80
C ILE A 130 -1.37 13.33 -1.83
N GLU A 131 -2.07 13.10 -0.74
CA GLU A 131 -3.46 13.50 -0.58
C GLU A 131 -3.54 14.73 0.31
N TYR A 132 -4.36 15.67 -0.12
CA TYR A 132 -4.81 16.81 0.65
C TYR A 132 -6.32 16.68 0.84
N ARG A 133 -6.76 16.74 2.10
CA ARG A 133 -8.15 16.44 2.45
C ARG A 133 -9.14 17.51 2.04
N GLY A 134 -8.67 18.75 1.86
CA GLY A 134 -9.50 19.93 1.60
C GLY A 134 -9.90 20.69 2.87
N ASP A 135 -10.05 22.01 2.73
CA ASP A 135 -10.37 22.93 3.84
C ASP A 135 -11.75 22.72 4.47
N LYS A 136 -12.65 22.00 3.79
CA LYS A 136 -14.07 21.93 4.17
C LYS A 136 -14.42 20.73 5.07
N LYS A 137 -13.46 19.89 5.46
CA LYS A 137 -13.70 18.78 6.40
C LYS A 137 -13.22 19.15 7.81
N PRO A 138 -14.11 19.24 8.82
CA PRO A 138 -13.77 19.60 10.20
C PRO A 138 -13.29 18.37 11.00
N ASN A 139 -12.40 17.56 10.44
CA ASN A 139 -11.84 16.41 11.16
C ASN A 139 -10.40 16.77 11.59
N PRO A 140 -10.09 16.72 12.90
CA PRO A 140 -8.85 17.24 13.45
C PRO A 140 -7.63 16.35 13.23
N ASP A 141 -7.81 15.14 12.69
CA ASP A 141 -6.78 14.11 12.82
C ASP A 141 -5.63 14.28 11.82
N TRP A 142 -5.89 14.86 10.64
CA TRP A 142 -4.89 15.12 9.59
C TRP A 142 -5.48 15.96 8.45
N ASN A 143 -4.61 16.65 7.71
CA ASN A 143 -4.99 17.33 6.46
C ASN A 143 -4.13 16.97 5.24
N TYR A 144 -2.99 16.30 5.45
CA TYR A 144 -2.22 15.66 4.39
C TYR A 144 -1.94 14.19 4.69
N VAL A 145 -1.84 13.38 3.63
CA VAL A 145 -1.31 12.00 3.69
C VAL A 145 -0.27 11.85 2.59
N ILE A 146 0.81 11.14 2.91
CA ILE A 146 1.78 10.71 1.92
C ILE A 146 1.92 9.20 2.00
N ASP A 147 1.51 8.54 0.93
CA ASP A 147 1.66 7.10 0.73
C ASP A 147 2.78 6.83 -0.27
N PHE A 148 3.59 5.84 0.04
CA PHE A 148 4.60 5.29 -0.85
C PHE A 148 4.23 3.84 -1.13
N GLU A 149 4.06 3.53 -2.41
CA GLU A 149 3.51 2.28 -2.88
C GLU A 149 4.48 1.59 -3.85
N TRP A 150 4.49 0.27 -3.80
CA TRP A 150 5.06 -0.59 -4.83
C TRP A 150 3.96 -1.46 -5.42
N HIS A 151 3.98 -1.62 -6.74
CA HIS A 151 3.04 -2.43 -7.51
C HIS A 151 3.79 -3.47 -8.33
N ASP A 152 3.36 -4.73 -8.24
CA ASP A 152 3.85 -5.78 -9.14
C ASP A 152 3.15 -5.59 -10.51
N THR A 153 3.94 -5.39 -11.56
CA THR A 153 3.48 -5.11 -12.94
C THR A 153 3.44 -6.36 -13.79
#